data_AF-A0A1I5PXG1-F1
#
_entry.id   AF-A0A1I5PXG1-F1
#
_cell.length_a   1.000
_cell.length_b   1.000
_cell.length_c   1.000
_cell.angle_alpha   90.00
_cell.angle_beta   90.00
_cell.angle_gamma   90.00
#
_symmetry.space_group_name_H-M   'P 1'
#
loop_
_entity.id
_entity.type
_entity.pdbx_description
1 polymer ?
#
loop_
_entity_poly.entity_id
_entity_poly.type
_entity_poly.pdbx_seq_one_letter_code
_entity_poly.pdbx_strand_id
1 'polypeptide(L)' 'MKSEDLYIRLVDPAGKRQPVITSHRVHDRDRFLEAQRDTHERKAKGADVRSVEVATEADYRKAHNYKVI' A
#
# COMPACT_ATOMS: atom_id res chain seq x y z
N MET A 1 -8.24 0.90 -22.47
CA MET A 1 -7.80 0.33 -21.17
C MET A 1 -8.02 1.41 -20.13
N LYS A 2 -8.84 1.20 -19.08
CA LYS A 2 -9.14 2.22 -18.08
C LYS A 2 -8.08 2.17 -16.97
N SER A 3 -7.50 3.32 -16.63
CA SER A 3 -6.63 3.42 -15.46
C SER A 3 -7.44 3.83 -14.24
N GLU A 4 -7.23 3.16 -13.11
CA GLU A 4 -7.85 3.41 -11.80
C GLU A 4 -6.77 3.88 -10.82
N ASP A 5 -7.16 4.77 -9.90
CA ASP A 5 -6.33 5.15 -8.75
C ASP A 5 -6.52 4.12 -7.63
N LEU A 6 -5.41 3.57 -7.14
CA LEU A 6 -5.35 2.56 -6.09
C LEU A 6 -4.46 3.04 -4.96
N TYR A 7 -4.96 2.92 -3.74
CA TYR A 7 -4.21 3.22 -2.53
C TYR A 7 -3.94 1.92 -1.80
N ILE A 8 -2.67 1.69 -1.43
CA ILE A 8 -2.28 0.53 -0.64
C ILE A 8 -1.59 0.98 0.64
N ARG A 9 -1.83 0.23 1.71
CA ARG A 9 -1.18 0.37 3.01
C ARG A 9 -0.27 -0.82 3.22
N LEU A 10 0.98 -0.53 3.57
CA LEU A 10 1.98 -1.52 3.97
C LEU A 10 2.11 -1.49 5.49
N VAL A 11 1.73 -2.58 6.16
CA VAL A 11 1.77 -2.71 7.62
C VAL A 11 2.92 -3.63 8.02
N ASP A 12 3.74 -3.21 8.98
CA ASP A 12 4.72 -4.12 9.58
C ASP A 12 4.01 -5.04 10.59
N PRO A 13 3.96 -6.37 10.37
CA PRO A 13 3.28 -7.28 11.29
C PRO A 13 3.96 -7.34 12.66
N ALA A 14 5.25 -6.96 12.74
CA ALA A 14 5.98 -6.91 14.00
C ALA A 14 5.74 -5.61 14.81
N GLY A 15 5.03 -4.62 14.25
CA GLY A 15 4.73 -3.35 14.90
C GLY A 15 5.95 -2.46 15.19
N LYS A 16 7.12 -2.79 14.64
CA LYS A 16 8.37 -2.03 14.82
C LYS A 16 8.46 -0.82 13.90
N ARG A 17 7.69 -0.80 12.82
CA ARG A 17 7.73 0.26 11.80
C ARG A 17 6.32 0.81 11.57
N GLN A 18 6.22 2.12 11.40
CA GLN A 18 4.95 2.76 11.07
C GLN A 18 4.39 2.25 9.73
N PRO A 19 3.06 2.16 9.60
CA PRO A 19 2.42 1.80 8.35
C PRO A 19 2.63 2.91 7.31
N VAL A 20 2.85 2.52 6.06
CA VAL A 20 3.07 3.45 4.95
C VAL A 20 1.92 3.33 3.97
N ILE A 21 1.34 4.45 3.55
CA ILE A 21 0.28 4.47 2.53
C ILE A 21 0.82 5.12 1.26
N THR A 22 0.63 4.43 0.12
CA THR A 22 1.08 4.88 -1.20
C THR A 22 -0.07 4.89 -2.18
N SER A 23 -0.04 5.83 -3.13
CA SER A 23 -1.01 5.98 -4.22
C SER A 23 -0.39 5.56 -5.56
N HIS A 24 -1.12 4.76 -6.34
CA HIS A 24 -0.69 4.24 -7.64
C HIS A 24 -1.81 4.40 -8.66
N ARG A 25 -1.44 4.61 -9.92
CA ARG A 25 -2.40 4.58 -11.04
C ARG A 25 -2.17 3.30 -11.84
N VAL A 26 -3.15 2.41 -11.81
CA VAL A 26 -3.02 1.02 -12.30
C VAL A 26 -4.01 0.75 -13.42
N HIS A 27 -3.64 -0.12 -14.34
CA HIS A 27 -4.54 -0.59 -15.41
C HIS A 27 -5.27 -1.90 -15.05
N ASP A 28 -4.69 -2.66 -14.12
CA ASP A 28 -5.22 -3.94 -13.62
C ASP A 28 -4.94 -3.99 -12.11
N ARG A 29 -5.99 -3.82 -11.32
CA ARG A 29 -5.94 -3.72 -9.87
C ARG A 29 -5.52 -5.03 -9.22
N ASP A 30 -6.15 -6.12 -9.60
CA ASP A 30 -5.89 -7.44 -9.02
C ASP A 30 -4.46 -7.89 -9.31
N ARG A 31 -4.00 -7.74 -10.56
CA ARG A 31 -2.63 -8.08 -10.93
C ARG A 31 -1.60 -7.25 -10.17
N PHE A 32 -1.89 -5.96 -9.97
CA PHE A 32 -1.02 -5.09 -9.18
C PHE A 32 -0.99 -5.50 -7.70
N LEU A 33 -2.14 -5.75 -7.08
CA LEU A 33 -2.23 -6.19 -5.69
C LEU A 33 -1.50 -7.51 -5.47
N GLU A 34 -1.64 -8.48 -6.38
CA GLU A 34 -0.93 -9.74 -6.30
C GLU A 34 0.60 -9.55 -6.37
N ALA A 35 1.08 -8.67 -7.24
CA ALA A 35 2.50 -8.35 -7.34
C ALA A 35 3.04 -7.66 -6.08
N GLN A 36 2.25 -6.78 -5.47
CA GLN A 36 2.60 -6.14 -4.20
C GLN A 36 2.69 -7.18 -3.07
N ARG A 37 1.70 -8.07 -2.95
CA ARG A 37 1.71 -9.18 -1.99
C ARG A 37 2.89 -10.12 -2.21
N ASP A 38 3.20 -10.43 -3.46
CA ASP A 38 4.36 -11.25 -3.79
C ASP A 38 5.67 -10.64 -3.29
N THR A 39 5.82 -9.33 -3.49
CA THR A 39 7.05 -8.59 -3.16
C THR A 39 7.19 -8.38 -1.66
N HIS A 40 6.13 -7.93 -0.99
CA HIS A 40 6.16 -7.48 0.40
C HIS A 40 5.78 -8.54 1.42
N GLU A 41 5.03 -9.59 1.03
CA GLU A 41 4.65 -10.69 1.92
C GLU A 41 5.44 -11.96 1.61
N ARG A 42 5.35 -12.46 0.36
CA ARG A 42 5.88 -13.79 0.02
C ARG A 42 7.40 -13.84 -0.17
N LYS A 43 7.97 -12.84 -0.85
CA LYS A 43 9.41 -12.77 -1.13
C LYS A 43 10.19 -11.98 -0.09
N ALA A 44 9.52 -11.12 0.68
CA ALA A 44 10.14 -10.38 1.76
C ALA A 44 10.58 -11.33 2.89
N LYS A 45 11.63 -10.93 3.61
CA LYS A 45 12.20 -11.73 4.71
C LYS A 45 12.55 -10.86 5.90
N GLY A 46 12.43 -11.43 7.09
CA GLY A 46 12.84 -10.78 8.33
C GLY A 46 12.09 -9.47 8.57
N ALA A 47 12.84 -8.39 8.81
CA ALA A 47 12.28 -7.09 9.15
C ALA A 47 11.55 -6.41 7.98
N ASP A 48 11.75 -6.86 6.74
CA ASP A 48 11.18 -6.22 5.54
C ASP A 48 9.83 -6.80 5.12
N VAL A 49 9.33 -7.82 5.82
CA VAL A 49 7.98 -8.35 5.63
C VAL A 49 6.96 -7.27 5.96
N ARG A 50 6.04 -7.01 5.03
CA ARG A 50 4.91 -6.07 5.22
C ARG A 50 3.63 -6.68 4.68
N SER A 51 2.56 -6.61 5.45
CA SER A 51 1.22 -6.97 5.00
C SER A 51 0.68 -5.90 4.05
N VAL A 52 0.12 -6.32 2.92
CA VAL A 52 -0.43 -5.42 1.90
C VAL A 52 -1.95 -5.33 2.04
N GLU A 53 -2.43 -4.16 2.41
CA GLU A 53 -3.85 -3.86 2.56
C GLU A 53 -4.29 -2.79 1.56
N VAL A 54 -5.55 -2.86 1.10
CA VAL A 54 -6.14 -1.78 0.30
C VAL A 54 -6.58 -0.66 1.22
N ALA A 55 -6.21 0.57 0.88
CA ALA A 55 -6.58 1.78 1.59
C ALA A 55 -7.51 2.66 0.76
N THR A 56 -8.03 3.72 1.36
CA THR A 56 -8.78 4.77 0.65
C THR A 56 -7.93 5.99 0.39
N GLU A 57 -8.41 6.87 -0.51
CA GLU A 57 -7.81 8.19 -0.69
C GLU A 57 -7.80 9.00 0.62
N ALA A 58 -8.85 8.90 1.43
CA ALA A 58 -8.96 9.59 2.70
C ALA A 58 -7.85 9.14 3.68
N ASP A 59 -7.57 7.84 3.72
CA ASP A 59 -6.46 7.30 4.51
C ASP A 59 -5.11 7.86 4.03
N TYR A 60 -4.90 7.89 2.71
CA TYR A 60 -3.68 8.43 2.12
C TYR A 60 -3.48 9.91 2.48
N ARG A 61 -4.52 10.74 2.30
CA ARG A 61 -4.46 12.18 2.65
C ARG A 61 -4.17 12.39 4.13
N LYS A 62 -4.77 11.58 5.00
CA LYS A 62 -4.53 11.61 6.45
C LYS A 62 -3.09 11.22 6.79
N ALA A 63 -2.54 10.18 6.16
CA ALA A 63 -1.17 9.72 6.40
C ALA A 63 -0.11 10.74 5.94
N HIS A 64 -0.38 11.47 4.86
CA HIS A 64 0.54 12.49 4.33
C HIS A 64 0.31 13.88 4.93
N ASN A 65 -0.55 13.98 5.95
CA ASN A 65 -0.87 15.23 6.66
C ASN A 65 -1.14 16.39 5.70
N TYR A 66 -1.84 16.13 4.59
CA TYR A 66 -2.22 17.15 3.62
C TYR A 66 -3.01 18.21 4.37
N LYS A 67 -2.44 19.41 4.54
CA LYS A 67 -3.20 20.58 4.99
C LYS A 67 -4.30 20.78 3.96
N VAL A 68 -5.55 20.59 4.39
CA VAL A 68 -6.70 21.17 3.69
C VAL A 68 -6.47 22.67 3.80
N ILE A 69 -6.07 23.30 2.68
CA ILE A 69 -5.90 24.74 2.56
C ILE A 69 -7.30 25.35 2.43
#